data_AF-A0AAU2ZT10-F1
#
_entry.id   AF-A0AAU2ZT10-F1
#
_cell.length_a   1.000
_cell.length_b   1.000
_cell.length_c   1.000
_cell.angle_alpha   90.00
_cell.angle_beta   90.00
_cell.angle_gamma   90.00
#
_symmetry.space_group_name_H-M   'P 1'
#
loop_
_entity.id
_entity.type
_entity.pdbx_description
1 polymer ?
#
loop_
_entity_poly.entity_id
_entity_poly.type
_entity_poly.pdbx_seq_one_letter_code
_entity_poly.pdbx_strand_id
1 'polypeptide(L)' 'MSDTMAETVTVSVDKVSIARLHGFACWDCGAVTRRLEPCETVSVAGTGRVWTVFRCAECREPVTS' A
#
# COMPACT_ATOMS: atom_id res chain seq x y z
N MET A 1 27.70 -3.68 -10.70
CA MET A 1 26.31 -3.22 -10.91
C MET A 1 25.64 -3.35 -9.57
N SER A 2 25.22 -2.24 -8.95
CA SER A 2 24.57 -2.29 -7.64
C SER A 2 23.10 -2.59 -7.88
N ASP A 3 22.69 -3.83 -7.59
CA ASP A 3 21.28 -4.16 -7.49
C ASP A 3 20.70 -3.35 -6.33
N THR A 4 20.03 -2.24 -6.66
CA THR A 4 19.10 -1.58 -5.76
C THR A 4 17.99 -2.61 -5.50
N MET A 5 18.17 -3.42 -4.45
CA MET A 5 17.08 -4.27 -3.98
C MET A 5 15.95 -3.33 -3.59
N ALA A 6 14.87 -3.33 -4.38
CA ALA A 6 13.63 -2.71 -4.00
C ALA A 6 13.21 -3.36 -2.68
N GLU A 7 13.47 -2.67 -1.58
CA GLU A 7 13.18 -3.16 -0.24
C GLU A 7 11.68 -3.35 -0.13
N THR A 8 11.24 -4.60 -0.29
CA THR A 8 9.83 -4.93 -0.29
C THR A 8 9.37 -4.92 1.16
N VAL A 9 8.64 -3.86 1.54
CA VAL A 9 8.09 -3.74 2.88
C VAL A 9 7.16 -4.92 3.14
N THR A 10 7.47 -5.68 4.19
CA THR A 10 6.64 -6.80 4.63
C THR A 10 5.64 -6.30 5.68
N VAL A 11 4.35 -6.39 5.37
CA VAL A 11 3.26 -5.96 6.27
C VAL A 11 2.54 -7.18 6.84
N SER A 12 2.06 -7.07 8.08
CA SER A 12 1.34 -8.16 8.74
C SER A 12 -0.16 -8.08 8.44
N VAL A 13 -0.79 -9.22 8.15
CA VAL A 13 -2.22 -9.30 7.76
C VAL A 13 -3.13 -8.68 8.82
N ASP A 14 -2.80 -8.85 10.10
CA ASP A 14 -3.55 -8.32 11.25
C ASP A 14 -3.55 -6.79 11.33
N LYS A 15 -2.57 -6.13 10.71
CA LYS A 15 -2.44 -4.66 10.71
C LYS A 15 -3.04 -4.00 9.46
N VAL A 16 -3.45 -4.80 8.47
CA VAL A 16 -4.02 -4.30 7.22
C VAL A 16 -5.48 -4.67 7.14
N SER A 17 -6.36 -3.68 7.03
CA SER A 17 -7.80 -3.93 6.82
C SER A 17 -8.00 -4.80 5.56
N ILE A 18 -8.81 -5.86 5.67
CA ILE A 18 -9.13 -6.79 4.58
C ILE A 18 -9.63 -6.05 3.33
N ALA A 19 -10.37 -4.94 3.51
CA ALA A 19 -10.84 -4.11 2.41
C ALA A 19 -9.69 -3.55 1.54
N ARG A 20 -8.51 -3.31 2.13
CA ARG A 20 -7.29 -2.83 1.44
C ARG A 20 -6.53 -3.96 0.74
N LEU A 21 -6.73 -5.21 1.17
CA LEU A 21 -6.10 -6.40 0.58
C LEU A 21 -6.92 -7.02 -0.55
N HIS A 22 -8.19 -6.64 -0.70
CA HIS A 22 -9.11 -7.22 -1.70
C HIS A 22 -9.84 -6.19 -2.57
N GLY A 23 -9.69 -4.89 -2.29
CA GLY A 23 -10.43 -3.83 -2.97
C GLY A 23 -9.58 -2.64 -3.37
N PHE A 24 -10.13 -1.81 -4.27
CA PHE A 24 -9.55 -0.53 -4.65
C PHE A 24 -9.86 0.51 -3.54
N ALA A 25 -9.03 0.52 -2.50
CA ALA A 25 -9.16 1.40 -1.33
C ALA A 25 -7.82 2.08 -1.00
N CYS A 26 -7.87 3.31 -0.47
CA CYS A 26 -6.67 3.97 0.01
C CYS A 26 -6.06 3.18 1.18
N TRP A 27 -4.76 2.91 1.10
CA TRP A 27 -4.03 2.13 2.08
C TRP A 27 -3.99 2.78 3.47
N ASP A 28 -3.92 4.11 3.54
CA ASP A 28 -3.79 4.83 4.80
C ASP A 28 -5.17 5.13 5.41
N CYS A 29 -6.06 5.80 4.66
CA CYS A 29 -7.37 6.23 5.17
C CYS A 29 -8.54 5.30 4.84
N GLY A 30 -8.39 4.32 3.93
CA GLY A 30 -9.46 3.40 3.53
C GLY A 30 -10.49 3.97 2.55
N ALA A 31 -10.32 5.20 2.04
CA ALA A 31 -11.25 5.80 1.10
C ALA A 31 -11.37 4.98 -0.21
N VAL A 32 -12.60 4.71 -0.64
CA VAL A 32 -12.92 3.96 -1.88
C VAL A 32 -13.55 4.83 -2.98
N THR A 33 -14.05 6.02 -2.62
CA THR A 33 -14.72 6.94 -3.55
C THR A 33 -13.79 8.00 -4.12
N ARG A 34 -12.58 8.13 -3.57
CA ARG A 34 -11.56 9.08 -4.04
C ARG A 34 -10.81 8.49 -5.23
N ARG A 35 -10.23 9.36 -6.05
CA ARG A 35 -9.24 8.93 -7.04
C ARG A 35 -8.04 8.33 -6.29
N LEU A 36 -7.74 7.06 -6.58
CA LEU A 36 -6.59 6.37 -6.02
C LEU A 36 -5.57 6.11 -7.11
N GLU A 37 -4.31 6.23 -6.74
CA GLU A 37 -3.18 5.99 -7.64
C GLU A 37 -2.25 4.92 -7.05
N PRO A 38 -1.71 4.03 -7.89
CA PRO A 38 -0.73 3.05 -7.44
C PRO A 38 0.52 3.76 -6.97
N CYS A 39 0.99 3.42 -5.77
CA CYS A 39 2.18 4.04 -5.18
C CYS A 39 3.35 3.07 -5.09
N GLU A 40 3.12 1.92 -4.46
CA GLU A 40 4.17 0.92 -4.18
C GLU A 40 3.56 -0.48 -4.16
N THR A 41 4.40 -1.50 -3.98
CA THR A 41 3.98 -2.88 -3.80
C THR A 41 4.49 -3.42 -2.47
N VAL A 42 3.63 -4.10 -1.72
CA VAL A 42 3.98 -4.70 -0.42
C VAL A 42 3.79 -6.21 -0.46
N SER A 43 4.65 -6.92 0.27
CA SER A 43 4.46 -8.35 0.53
C SER A 43 3.70 -8.49 1.85
N VAL A 44 2.62 -9.27 1.88
CA VAL A 44 1.89 -9.49 3.13
C VAL A 44 2.34 -10.81 3.73
N ALA A 45 2.91 -10.75 4.94
CA ALA A 45 3.42 -11.92 5.65
C ALA A 45 2.33 -12.99 5.82
N GLY A 46 2.70 -14.26 5.62
CA GLY A 46 1.79 -15.41 5.80
C GLY A 46 0.91 -15.72 4.59
N THR A 47 0.94 -14.90 3.53
CA THR A 47 0.14 -15.15 2.31
C THR A 47 1.00 -15.45 1.09
N GLY A 48 2.27 -15.03 1.10
CA GLY A 48 3.21 -15.19 -0.03
C GLY A 48 2.84 -14.42 -1.29
N ARG A 49 1.88 -13.49 -1.21
CA ARG A 49 1.44 -12.67 -2.36
C ARG A 49 1.98 -11.25 -2.23
N VAL A 50 2.01 -10.56 -3.38
CA VAL A 50 2.38 -9.14 -3.48
C VAL A 50 1.13 -8.33 -3.81
N TRP A 51 0.95 -7.21 -3.13
CA TRP A 51 -0.18 -6.30 -3.30
C TRP A 51 0.28 -4.94 -3.74
N THR A 52 -0.43 -4.35 -4.70
CA THR A 52 -0.28 -2.94 -5.04
C THR A 52 -0.98 -2.08 -3.99
N VAL A 53 -0.21 -1.20 -3.36
CA VAL A 53 -0.70 -0.16 -2.46
C VAL A 53 -1.24 0.99 -3.29
N PHE A 54 -2.52 1.29 -3.09
CA PHE A 54 -3.18 2.45 -3.66
C PHE A 54 -3.33 3.54 -2.59
N ARG A 55 -3.07 4.80 -2.95
CA ARG A 55 -3.30 5.95 -2.05
C ARG A 55 -4.11 7.04 -2.74
N CYS A 56 -4.94 7.75 -1.98
CA CYS A 56 -5.57 8.97 -2.46
C CYS A 56 -4.58 10.13 -2.43
N ALA A 57 -4.84 11.18 -3.23
CA ALA A 57 -3.97 12.36 -3.31
C ALA A 57 -3.58 12.92 -1.93
N GLU A 58 -4.55 13.10 -1.02
CA GLU A 58 -4.30 13.62 0.33
C GLU A 58 -3.32 12.77 1.16
N CYS A 59 -3.31 11.44 1.01
CA CYS A 59 -2.39 10.56 1.73
C CYS A 59 -1.06 10.36 0.98
N ARG A 60 -0.95 10.83 -0.27
CA ARG A 60 0.29 10.83 -1.04
C ARG A 60 1.13 12.07 -0.79
N GLU A 61 0.49 13.20 -0.50
CA GLU A 61 1.18 14.46 -0.21
C GLU A 61 2.09 14.24 1.01
N PRO A 62 3.41 14.47 0.91
CA PRO A 62 4.26 14.49 2.09
C PRO A 62 3.73 15.60 3.00
N VAL A 63 3.61 15.33 4.29
CA VAL A 63 3.27 16.36 5.28
C VAL A 63 4.43 17.36 5.30
N THR A 64 4.35 18.41 4.48
CA THR A 64 5.23 19.56 4.56
C THR A 64 4.82 20.35 5.81
N SER A 65 5.42 20.00 6.94
CA SER A 65 5.47 20.88 8.12
C SER A 65 6.54 21.95 7.95
#